data_AF-A0A1B8TFC0-F1
#
_entry.id   AF-A0A1B8TFC0-F1
#
_cell.length_a   1.000
_cell.length_b   1.000
_cell.length_c   1.000
_cell.angle_alpha   90.00
_cell.angle_beta   90.00
_cell.angle_gamma   90.00
#
_symmetry.space_group_name_H-M   'P 1'
#
loop_
_entity.id
_entity.type
_entity.pdbx_description
1 polymer ?
#
loop_
_entity_poly.entity_id
_entity_poly.type
_entity_poly.pdbx_seq_one_letter_code
_entity_poly.pdbx_strand_id
1 'polypeptide(L)'
;MRVLIIGSAVALALLSLSGFAADTIPVQAEQYHRTLVRAAHAEWGLDAPVATFAAQIHQESRWRADARSPVGAEGLAQFMPGTAEWVSGLYPAALGANQPYNPGWALRALVTYDRYLYARNQATSECHRWGFVLAAYNGGQGWVNRDRRLASASGADQLAWFDSVERFNAGRSAANFRENRNYPRLILLRYERLYSEWGDGVCAERYVL
;
A
#
# COMPACT_ATOMS: atom_id res chain seq x y z
N MET A 1 16.86 -17.63 -18.32
CA MET A 1 15.59 -16.89 -18.07
C MET A 1 15.96 -15.55 -17.44
N ARG A 2 15.88 -14.45 -18.21
CA ARG A 2 16.39 -13.13 -17.80
C ARG A 2 15.45 -12.49 -16.78
N VAL A 3 15.95 -12.23 -15.57
CA VAL A 3 15.25 -11.47 -14.53
C VAL A 3 15.23 -10.00 -14.96
N LEU A 4 14.06 -9.52 -15.41
CA LEU A 4 13.81 -8.10 -15.66
C LEU A 4 13.63 -7.40 -14.30
N ILE A 5 14.68 -6.74 -13.83
CA ILE A 5 14.62 -5.81 -12.70
C ILE A 5 14.06 -4.49 -13.25
N ILE A 6 12.73 -4.34 -13.26
CA ILE A 6 12.10 -3.05 -13.53
C ILE A 6 12.13 -2.26 -12.22
N GLY A 7 13.25 -1.58 -11.96
CA GLY A 7 13.36 -0.59 -10.91
C GLY A 7 12.86 0.75 -11.43
N SER A 8 11.55 0.98 -11.40
CA SER A 8 11.00 2.31 -11.67
C SER A 8 11.12 3.16 -10.40
N ALA A 9 11.94 4.20 -10.48
CA ALA A 9 12.11 5.21 -9.45
C ALA A 9 10.83 6.06 -9.35
N VAL A 10 10.06 5.87 -8.28
CA VAL A 10 8.92 6.72 -7.94
C VAL A 10 9.46 7.97 -7.24
N ALA A 11 9.14 9.14 -7.78
CA ALA A 11 9.38 10.44 -7.16
C ALA A 11 8.02 11.09 -6.89
N LEU A 12 7.58 11.03 -5.63
CA LEU A 12 6.38 11.69 -5.14
C LEU A 12 6.81 12.85 -4.24
N ALA A 13 6.60 14.08 -4.71
CA ALA A 13 6.65 15.28 -3.89
C ALA A 13 5.53 16.22 -4.33
N LEU A 14 4.33 16.01 -3.80
CA LEU A 14 3.30 17.04 -3.76
C LEU A 14 3.41 17.74 -2.40
N LEU A 15 4.16 18.86 -2.38
CA LEU A 15 4.15 19.82 -1.28
C LEU A 15 2.92 20.73 -1.47
N SER A 16 1.79 20.36 -0.86
CA SER A 16 0.67 21.26 -0.65
C SER A 16 0.78 21.87 0.75
N LEU A 17 1.07 23.17 0.81
CA LEU A 17 0.89 24.01 2.00
C LEU A 17 -0.61 24.21 2.21
N SER A 18 -1.23 23.31 2.98
CA SER A 18 -2.60 23.47 3.47
C SER A 18 -2.56 23.55 4.99
N GLY A 19 -3.24 24.54 5.57
CA GLY A 19 -3.40 24.66 7.02
C GLY A 19 -3.92 23.37 7.66
N PHE A 20 -3.72 23.20 8.97
CA PHE A 20 -4.08 22.00 9.74
C PHE A 20 -5.61 21.77 9.76
N ALA A 21 -6.18 21.35 8.63
CA ALA A 21 -7.45 20.66 8.60
C ALA A 21 -7.20 19.25 9.16
N ALA A 22 -8.03 18.83 10.12
CA ALA A 22 -8.04 17.44 10.57
C ALA A 22 -8.26 16.53 9.35
N ASP A 23 -7.57 15.38 9.30
CA ASP A 23 -7.81 14.43 8.24
C ASP A 23 -9.25 13.90 8.34
N THR A 24 -9.98 13.95 7.23
CA THR A 24 -11.36 13.46 7.15
C THR A 24 -11.48 12.44 6.03
N ILE A 25 -12.40 11.47 6.18
CA ILE A 25 -12.80 10.60 5.07
C ILE A 25 -13.47 11.47 3.99
N PRO A 26 -13.00 11.46 2.73
CA PRO A 26 -13.67 12.16 1.65
C PRO A 26 -15.08 11.61 1.42
N VAL A 27 -16.09 12.47 1.23
CA VAL A 27 -17.50 12.05 1.07
C VAL A 27 -17.68 11.04 -0.08
N GLN A 28 -16.85 11.13 -1.13
CA GLN A 28 -16.94 10.24 -2.28
C GLN A 28 -16.53 8.80 -1.94
N ALA A 29 -15.82 8.57 -0.83
CA ALA A 29 -15.40 7.25 -0.38
C ALA A 29 -16.60 6.33 -0.11
N GLU A 30 -17.70 6.86 0.43
CA GLU A 30 -18.84 6.06 0.90
C GLU A 30 -19.48 5.23 -0.23
N GLN A 31 -19.50 5.75 -1.46
CA GLN A 31 -20.04 5.01 -2.62
C GLN A 31 -19.25 3.73 -2.93
N TYR A 32 -17.99 3.65 -2.49
CA TYR A 32 -17.07 2.54 -2.74
C TYR A 32 -16.97 1.59 -1.55
N HIS A 33 -17.42 1.98 -0.36
CA HIS A 33 -17.30 1.22 0.89
C HIS A 33 -17.76 -0.24 0.73
N ARG A 34 -19.01 -0.47 0.30
CA ARG A 34 -19.54 -1.83 0.11
C ARG A 34 -18.78 -2.65 -0.93
N THR A 35 -18.25 -1.99 -1.95
CA THR A 35 -17.46 -2.67 -3.00
C THR A 35 -16.10 -3.08 -2.46
N LEU A 36 -15.45 -2.23 -1.65
CA LEU A 36 -14.22 -2.56 -0.96
C LEU A 36 -14.43 -3.73 -0.01
N VAL A 37 -15.44 -3.70 0.86
CA VAL A 37 -15.74 -4.78 1.82
C VAL A 37 -15.91 -6.12 1.10
N ARG A 38 -16.69 -6.15 0.00
CA ARG A 38 -16.87 -7.38 -0.78
C ARG A 38 -15.58 -7.89 -1.42
N ALA A 39 -14.78 -6.99 -1.99
CA ALA A 39 -13.50 -7.35 -2.59
C ALA A 39 -12.52 -7.89 -1.53
N ALA A 40 -12.43 -7.22 -0.39
CA ALA A 40 -11.61 -7.60 0.74
C ALA A 40 -12.01 -8.99 1.26
N HIS A 41 -13.30 -9.23 1.53
CA HIS A 41 -13.76 -10.53 2.02
C HIS A 41 -13.59 -11.66 1.00
N ALA A 42 -13.75 -11.39 -0.29
CA ALA A 42 -13.55 -12.40 -1.32
C ALA A 42 -12.09 -12.86 -1.42
N GLU A 43 -11.13 -11.97 -1.18
CA GLU A 43 -9.70 -12.25 -1.30
C GLU A 43 -9.05 -12.68 0.03
N TRP A 44 -9.50 -12.11 1.16
CA TRP A 44 -8.85 -12.26 2.47
C TRP A 44 -9.68 -13.02 3.52
N GLY A 45 -10.96 -13.26 3.26
CA GLY A 45 -11.90 -13.84 4.24
C GLY A 45 -12.58 -12.78 5.12
N LEU A 46 -13.38 -13.22 6.08
CA LEU A 46 -14.18 -12.30 6.92
C LEU A 46 -13.33 -11.42 7.84
N ASP A 47 -12.12 -11.86 8.19
CA ASP A 47 -11.18 -11.11 9.01
C ASP A 47 -10.29 -10.15 8.18
N ALA A 48 -10.76 -9.75 7.00
CA ALA A 48 -10.00 -8.85 6.13
C ALA A 48 -9.81 -7.47 6.79
N PRO A 49 -8.61 -6.86 6.69
CA PRO A 49 -8.34 -5.58 7.32
C PRO A 49 -8.88 -4.41 6.50
N VAL A 50 -10.22 -4.26 6.48
CA VAL A 50 -10.92 -3.28 5.63
C VAL A 50 -10.47 -1.85 5.91
N ALA A 51 -10.22 -1.48 7.17
CA ALA A 51 -9.75 -0.14 7.50
C ALA A 51 -8.36 0.14 6.90
N THR A 52 -7.48 -0.86 6.87
CA THR A 52 -6.14 -0.75 6.28
C THR A 52 -6.23 -0.52 4.77
N PHE A 53 -7.05 -1.31 4.05
CA PHE A 53 -7.24 -1.11 2.61
C PHE A 53 -7.87 0.25 2.30
N ALA A 54 -8.86 0.67 3.08
CA ALA A 54 -9.52 1.96 2.91
C ALA A 54 -8.54 3.13 3.11
N ALA A 55 -7.65 3.02 4.10
CA ALA A 55 -6.57 3.98 4.32
C ALA A 55 -5.52 3.99 3.20
N GLN A 56 -5.21 2.83 2.61
CA GLN A 56 -4.34 2.75 1.46
C GLN A 56 -4.94 3.45 0.24
N ILE A 57 -6.22 3.19 -0.09
CA ILE A 57 -6.93 3.88 -1.18
C ILE A 57 -7.03 5.39 -0.93
N HIS A 58 -7.27 5.78 0.34
CA HIS A 58 -7.21 7.17 0.74
C HIS A 58 -5.83 7.76 0.40
N GLN A 59 -4.74 7.09 0.80
CA GLN A 59 -3.38 7.55 0.54
C GLN A 59 -3.08 7.64 -0.95
N GLU A 60 -3.55 6.69 -1.75
CA GLU A 60 -3.31 6.63 -3.19
C GLU A 60 -4.02 7.75 -3.96
N SER A 61 -5.35 7.82 -3.87
CA SER A 61 -6.13 8.67 -4.77
C SER A 61 -6.97 9.73 -4.06
N ARG A 62 -7.04 9.67 -2.72
CA ARG A 62 -8.08 10.34 -1.92
C ARG A 62 -9.48 9.97 -2.43
N TRP A 63 -9.67 8.69 -2.79
CA TRP A 63 -10.91 8.13 -3.33
C TRP A 63 -11.38 8.72 -4.67
N ARG A 64 -10.47 9.25 -5.49
CA ARG A 64 -10.77 9.76 -6.83
C ARG A 64 -10.52 8.68 -7.89
N ALA A 65 -11.60 8.14 -8.45
CA ALA A 65 -11.52 7.06 -9.43
C ALA A 65 -10.91 7.47 -10.78
N ASP A 66 -10.93 8.77 -11.09
CA ASP A 66 -10.32 9.38 -12.28
C ASP A 66 -8.90 9.92 -12.02
N ALA A 67 -8.34 9.67 -10.83
CA ALA A 67 -7.01 10.16 -10.49
C ALA A 67 -5.94 9.63 -11.43
N ARG A 68 -5.14 10.55 -11.96
CA ARG A 68 -3.91 10.24 -12.69
C ARG A 68 -2.75 11.04 -12.09
N SER A 69 -1.70 10.37 -11.64
CA SER A 69 -0.53 11.04 -11.10
C SER A 69 0.34 11.65 -12.22
N PRO A 70 1.22 12.62 -11.91
CA PRO A 70 2.17 13.17 -12.87
C PRO A 70 3.11 12.12 -13.50
N VAL A 71 3.35 11.01 -12.80
CA VAL A 71 4.18 9.90 -13.30
C VAL A 71 3.34 8.80 -13.97
N GLY A 72 2.03 8.99 -14.09
CA GLY A 72 1.13 8.13 -14.85
C GLY A 72 0.47 7.01 -14.05
N ALA A 73 0.46 7.06 -12.72
CA ALA A 73 -0.29 6.13 -11.88
C ALA A 73 -1.80 6.38 -12.02
N GLU A 74 -2.63 5.33 -12.03
CA GLU A 74 -4.02 5.41 -12.50
C GLU A 74 -5.06 4.89 -11.49
N GLY A 75 -6.18 5.60 -11.40
CA GLY A 75 -7.40 5.17 -10.71
C GLY A 75 -7.31 5.15 -9.19
N LEU A 76 -8.28 4.49 -8.54
CA LEU A 76 -8.38 4.47 -7.07
C LEU A 76 -7.11 3.94 -6.37
N ALA A 77 -6.49 2.93 -6.98
CA ALA A 77 -5.35 2.20 -6.43
C ALA A 77 -3.99 2.73 -6.92
N GLN A 78 -3.99 3.74 -7.82
CA GLN A 78 -2.80 4.35 -8.41
C GLN A 78 -1.77 3.33 -8.90
N PHE A 79 -2.24 2.30 -9.61
CA PHE A 79 -1.33 1.37 -10.26
C PHE A 79 -0.61 2.09 -11.40
N MET A 80 0.70 1.87 -11.52
CA MET A 80 1.41 2.16 -12.76
C MET A 80 0.89 1.25 -13.88
N PRO A 81 0.80 1.70 -15.15
CA PRO A 81 0.22 0.90 -16.23
C PRO A 81 0.83 -0.50 -16.37
N GLY A 82 2.17 -0.59 -16.29
CA GLY A 82 2.88 -1.88 -16.35
C GLY A 82 2.60 -2.79 -15.14
N THR A 83 2.37 -2.22 -13.95
CA THR A 83 1.96 -2.99 -12.77
C THR A 83 0.53 -3.49 -12.93
N ALA A 84 -0.38 -2.66 -13.42
CA ALA A 84 -1.77 -3.04 -13.67
C ALA A 84 -1.87 -4.20 -14.68
N GLU A 85 -1.10 -4.13 -15.78
CA GLU A 85 -0.99 -5.19 -16.78
C GLU A 85 -0.41 -6.48 -16.17
N TRP A 86 0.69 -6.36 -15.40
CA TRP A 86 1.32 -7.52 -14.78
C TRP A 86 0.42 -8.21 -13.74
N VAL A 87 -0.26 -7.46 -12.86
CA VAL A 87 -1.16 -8.03 -11.84
C VAL A 87 -2.38 -8.68 -12.50
N SER A 88 -3.01 -8.05 -13.50
CA SER A 88 -4.14 -8.67 -14.22
C SER A 88 -3.73 -9.91 -15.00
N GLY A 89 -2.54 -9.93 -15.60
CA GLY A 89 -1.99 -11.12 -16.25
C GLY A 89 -1.69 -12.26 -15.28
N LEU A 90 -1.31 -11.94 -14.03
CA LEU A 90 -1.06 -12.94 -12.98
C LEU A 90 -2.35 -13.51 -12.38
N TYR A 91 -3.41 -12.70 -12.31
CA TYR A 91 -4.70 -13.06 -11.69
C TYR A 91 -5.90 -12.86 -12.63
N PRO A 92 -5.93 -13.50 -13.81
CA PRO A 92 -6.96 -13.25 -14.82
C PRO A 92 -8.35 -13.69 -14.35
N ALA A 93 -8.45 -14.72 -13.52
CA ALA A 93 -9.72 -15.19 -12.96
C ALA A 93 -10.34 -14.19 -11.96
N ALA A 94 -9.51 -13.47 -11.19
CA ALA A 94 -9.98 -12.51 -10.20
C ALA A 94 -10.23 -11.11 -10.80
N LEU A 95 -9.42 -10.72 -11.79
CA LEU A 95 -9.38 -9.34 -12.29
C LEU A 95 -9.96 -9.17 -13.69
N GLY A 96 -9.96 -10.21 -14.52
CA GLY A 96 -10.40 -10.10 -15.91
C GLY A 96 -9.56 -9.09 -16.71
N ALA A 97 -10.20 -8.36 -17.62
CA ALA A 97 -9.54 -7.34 -18.43
C ALA A 97 -9.00 -6.19 -17.57
N ASN A 98 -7.79 -5.70 -17.89
CA ASN A 98 -7.14 -4.59 -17.19
C ASN A 98 -7.95 -3.28 -17.34
N GLN A 99 -8.47 -2.74 -16.23
CA GLN A 99 -9.30 -1.53 -16.21
C GLN A 99 -8.98 -0.64 -14.99
N PRO A 100 -7.82 0.03 -14.94
CA PRO A 100 -7.35 0.72 -13.73
C PRO A 100 -8.26 1.88 -13.28
N TYR A 101 -8.98 2.54 -14.19
CA TYR A 101 -9.97 3.57 -13.85
C TYR A 101 -11.35 3.03 -13.45
N ASN A 102 -11.60 1.72 -13.59
CA ASN A 102 -12.84 1.10 -13.11
C ASN A 102 -12.73 0.89 -11.58
N PRO A 103 -13.61 1.50 -10.76
CA PRO A 103 -13.50 1.39 -9.31
C PRO A 103 -13.52 -0.05 -8.79
N GLY A 104 -14.42 -0.89 -9.33
CA GLY A 104 -14.53 -2.28 -8.91
C GLY A 104 -13.29 -3.10 -9.27
N TRP A 105 -12.70 -2.85 -10.43
CA TRP A 105 -11.43 -3.46 -10.83
C TRP A 105 -10.28 -3.00 -9.93
N ALA A 106 -10.14 -1.69 -9.71
CA ALA A 106 -9.05 -1.12 -8.93
C ALA A 106 -9.05 -1.63 -7.48
N LEU A 107 -10.23 -1.72 -6.85
CA LEU A 107 -10.36 -2.24 -5.49
C LEU A 107 -10.02 -3.73 -5.40
N ARG A 108 -10.48 -4.55 -6.36
CA ARG A 108 -10.08 -5.97 -6.43
C ARG A 108 -8.58 -6.13 -6.66
N ALA A 109 -8.02 -5.37 -7.60
CA ALA A 109 -6.60 -5.42 -7.93
C ALA A 109 -5.72 -5.02 -6.74
N LEU A 110 -6.12 -3.99 -5.97
CA LEU A 110 -5.43 -3.57 -4.76
C LEU A 110 -5.38 -4.71 -3.72
N VAL A 111 -6.54 -5.25 -3.32
CA VAL A 111 -6.58 -6.29 -2.28
C VAL A 111 -5.88 -7.58 -2.72
N THR A 112 -5.96 -7.94 -4.01
CA THR A 112 -5.24 -9.10 -4.57
C THR A 112 -3.73 -8.85 -4.60
N TYR A 113 -3.28 -7.65 -4.97
CA TYR A 113 -1.85 -7.34 -4.98
C TYR A 113 -1.27 -7.24 -3.57
N ASP A 114 -2.00 -6.66 -2.62
CA ASP A 114 -1.61 -6.68 -1.21
C ASP A 114 -1.49 -8.12 -0.70
N ARG A 115 -2.40 -9.03 -1.11
CA ARG A 115 -2.31 -10.46 -0.74
C ARG A 115 -1.05 -11.12 -1.29
N TYR A 116 -0.71 -10.81 -2.55
CA TYR A 116 0.54 -11.25 -3.19
C TYR A 116 1.78 -10.80 -2.40
N LEU A 117 1.80 -9.54 -1.96
CA LEU A 117 2.91 -8.96 -1.18
C LEU A 117 2.95 -9.51 0.24
N TYR A 118 1.79 -9.66 0.87
CA TYR A 118 1.64 -10.22 2.21
C TYR A 118 2.18 -11.64 2.30
N ALA A 119 1.88 -12.49 1.31
CA ALA A 119 2.42 -13.85 1.23
C ALA A 119 3.96 -13.90 1.14
N ARG A 120 4.62 -12.81 0.71
CA ARG A 120 6.07 -12.72 0.54
C ARG A 120 6.80 -12.06 1.71
N ASN A 121 6.06 -11.51 2.67
CA ASN A 121 6.64 -10.84 3.83
C ASN A 121 6.21 -11.57 5.10
N GLN A 122 7.19 -12.03 5.87
CA GLN A 122 6.98 -12.47 7.25
C GLN A 122 7.45 -11.36 8.20
N ALA A 123 6.79 -11.25 9.35
CA ALA A 123 7.10 -10.27 10.37
C ALA A 123 6.71 -10.77 11.77
N THR A 124 7.10 -10.03 12.80
CA THR A 124 6.82 -10.34 14.21
C THR A 124 5.37 -10.09 14.63
N SER A 125 4.60 -9.33 13.84
CA SER A 125 3.18 -9.02 14.08
C SER A 125 2.51 -8.53 12.80
N GLU A 126 1.17 -8.45 12.78
CA GLU A 126 0.41 -7.95 11.64
C GLU A 126 0.75 -6.49 11.30
N CYS A 127 0.85 -5.59 12.28
CA CYS A 127 1.27 -4.21 12.00
C CYS A 127 2.66 -4.14 11.34
N HIS A 128 3.64 -4.90 11.83
CA HIS A 128 4.97 -4.94 11.20
C HIS A 128 4.93 -5.60 9.82
N ARG A 129 4.09 -6.62 9.62
CA ARG A 129 3.92 -7.29 8.33
C ARG A 129 3.36 -6.33 7.29
N TRP A 130 2.33 -5.58 7.65
CA TRP A 130 1.72 -4.57 6.80
C TRP A 130 2.64 -3.39 6.51
N GLY A 131 3.54 -3.04 7.44
CA GLY A 131 4.65 -2.14 7.18
C GLY A 131 5.50 -2.58 5.97
N PHE A 132 5.86 -3.87 5.90
CA PHE A 132 6.57 -4.42 4.74
C PHE A 132 5.72 -4.47 3.47
N VAL A 133 4.44 -4.87 3.57
CA VAL A 133 3.52 -4.96 2.44
C VAL A 133 3.37 -3.61 1.76
N LEU A 134 3.05 -2.57 2.53
CA LEU A 134 2.84 -1.22 2.00
C LEU A 134 4.14 -0.61 1.45
N ALA A 135 5.28 -0.88 2.09
CA ALA A 135 6.57 -0.48 1.55
C ALA A 135 6.91 -1.19 0.23
N ALA A 136 6.50 -2.45 0.09
CA ALA A 136 6.66 -3.21 -1.14
C ALA A 136 5.68 -2.76 -2.23
N TYR A 137 4.47 -2.34 -1.87
CA TYR A 137 3.47 -1.79 -2.80
C TYR A 137 3.99 -0.49 -3.42
N ASN A 138 4.40 0.46 -2.59
CA ASN A 138 4.89 1.76 -3.04
C ASN A 138 6.26 1.67 -3.75
N GLY A 139 7.18 0.85 -3.23
CA GLY A 139 8.58 0.90 -3.62
C GLY A 139 9.16 -0.38 -4.22
N GLY A 140 8.39 -1.45 -4.31
CA GLY A 140 8.80 -2.76 -4.83
C GLY A 140 9.44 -3.69 -3.79
N GLN A 141 9.02 -4.97 -3.82
CA GLN A 141 9.51 -6.04 -2.93
C GLN A 141 11.03 -6.24 -2.98
N GLY A 142 11.65 -6.06 -4.15
CA GLY A 142 13.09 -6.25 -4.32
C GLY A 142 13.92 -5.34 -3.43
N TRP A 143 13.48 -4.10 -3.25
CA TRP A 143 14.12 -3.14 -2.36
C TRP A 143 13.87 -3.46 -0.89
N VAL A 144 12.64 -3.84 -0.53
CA VAL A 144 12.33 -4.32 0.85
C VAL A 144 13.26 -5.47 1.24
N ASN A 145 13.49 -6.42 0.33
CA ASN A 145 14.41 -7.53 0.57
C ASN A 145 15.88 -7.09 0.74
N ARG A 146 16.30 -5.99 0.10
CA ARG A 146 17.65 -5.44 0.27
C ARG A 146 17.78 -4.71 1.60
N ASP A 147 16.78 -3.89 1.95
CA ASP A 147 16.73 -3.17 3.22
C ASP A 147 16.71 -4.14 4.41
N ARG A 148 15.95 -5.24 4.33
CA ARG A 148 15.95 -6.32 5.33
C ARG A 148 17.33 -6.98 5.51
N ARG A 149 18.02 -7.28 4.41
CA ARG A 149 19.38 -7.84 4.46
C ARG A 149 20.36 -6.87 5.11
N LEU A 150 20.29 -5.59 4.76
CA LEU A 150 21.14 -4.56 5.35
C LEU A 150 20.85 -4.39 6.85
N ALA A 151 19.58 -4.36 7.24
CA ALA A 151 19.15 -4.30 8.63
C ALA A 151 19.71 -5.49 9.44
N SER A 152 19.52 -6.71 8.94
CA SER A 152 20.04 -7.92 9.58
C SER A 152 21.57 -7.91 9.70
N ALA A 153 22.28 -7.50 8.64
CA ALA A 153 23.74 -7.40 8.65
C ALA A 153 24.25 -6.33 9.63
N SER A 154 23.39 -5.37 9.97
CA SER A 154 23.66 -4.29 10.92
C SER A 154 23.13 -4.59 12.34
N GLY A 155 22.70 -5.83 12.60
CA GLY A 155 22.23 -6.28 13.91
C GLY A 155 20.80 -5.89 14.29
N ALA A 156 20.01 -5.37 13.36
CA ALA A 156 18.60 -5.06 13.58
C ALA A 156 17.69 -6.26 13.25
N ASP A 157 16.50 -6.30 13.86
CA ASP A 157 15.51 -7.35 13.60
C ASP A 157 14.89 -7.21 12.21
N GLN A 158 15.23 -8.15 11.32
CA GLN A 158 14.70 -8.20 9.95
C GLN A 158 13.21 -8.56 9.85
N LEU A 159 12.59 -9.04 10.93
CA LEU A 159 11.16 -9.34 11.00
C LEU A 159 10.35 -8.16 11.54
N ALA A 160 10.99 -7.09 12.02
CA ALA A 160 10.33 -5.87 12.43
C ALA A 160 10.45 -4.78 11.37
N TRP A 161 9.32 -4.24 10.89
CA TRP A 161 9.32 -3.02 10.06
C TRP A 161 9.65 -1.78 10.88
N PHE A 162 8.72 -1.40 11.79
CA PHE A 162 8.82 -0.20 12.59
C PHE A 162 10.00 -0.27 13.55
N ASP A 163 10.70 0.86 13.68
CA ASP A 163 11.84 1.02 14.58
C ASP A 163 13.00 0.05 14.30
N SER A 164 12.96 -0.66 13.16
CA SER A 164 13.98 -1.61 12.73
C SER A 164 14.28 -1.44 11.23
N VAL A 165 13.70 -2.26 10.33
CA VAL A 165 14.06 -2.26 8.90
C VAL A 165 13.84 -0.91 8.23
N GLU A 166 12.83 -0.14 8.64
CA GLU A 166 12.53 1.16 8.06
C GLU A 166 13.68 2.18 8.16
N ARG A 167 14.65 1.97 9.07
CA ARG A 167 15.83 2.83 9.26
C ARG A 167 16.94 2.63 8.23
N PHE A 168 16.88 1.53 7.46
CA PHE A 168 17.97 1.12 6.57
C PHE A 168 17.63 1.45 5.11
N ASN A 169 18.58 2.04 4.40
CA ASN A 169 18.46 2.36 2.96
C ASN A 169 19.54 1.62 2.17
N ALA A 170 19.18 0.57 1.44
CA ALA A 170 20.12 -0.24 0.65
C ALA A 170 20.40 0.32 -0.76
N GLY A 171 20.34 1.65 -0.93
CA GLY A 171 20.77 2.33 -2.17
C GLY A 171 19.66 3.05 -2.95
N ARG A 172 18.49 3.29 -2.36
CA ARG A 172 17.50 4.22 -2.94
C ARG A 172 18.01 5.65 -2.86
N SER A 173 17.57 6.50 -3.81
CA SER A 173 17.73 7.95 -3.67
C SER A 173 17.09 8.44 -2.36
N ALA A 174 17.56 9.56 -1.83
CA ALA A 174 17.03 10.11 -0.59
C ALA A 174 15.53 10.45 -0.68
N ALA A 175 15.06 10.91 -1.85
CA ALA A 175 13.65 11.20 -2.09
C ALA A 175 12.80 9.93 -2.04
N ASN A 176 13.17 8.89 -2.81
CA ASN A 176 12.42 7.64 -2.89
C ASN A 176 12.45 6.88 -1.56
N PHE A 177 13.54 7.01 -0.79
CA PHE A 177 13.62 6.45 0.55
C PHE A 177 12.61 7.13 1.49
N ARG A 178 12.60 8.47 1.54
CA ARG A 178 11.64 9.22 2.37
C ARG A 178 10.19 8.92 2.01
N GLU A 179 9.88 8.93 0.72
CA GLU A 179 8.54 8.58 0.22
C GLU A 179 8.13 7.18 0.70
N ASN A 180 9.00 6.19 0.48
CA ASN A 180 8.71 4.81 0.82
C ASN A 180 8.55 4.56 2.33
N ARG A 181 9.28 5.30 3.18
CA ARG A 181 9.10 5.21 4.64
C ARG A 181 7.87 5.96 5.14
N ASN A 182 7.53 7.06 4.48
CA ASN A 182 6.32 7.81 4.82
C ASN A 182 5.04 7.04 4.45
N TYR A 183 5.07 6.26 3.37
CA TYR A 183 3.88 5.58 2.85
C TYR A 183 3.22 4.63 3.88
N PRO A 184 3.91 3.64 4.49
CA PRO A 184 3.33 2.83 5.56
C PRO A 184 2.90 3.63 6.79
N ARG A 185 3.65 4.68 7.18
CA ARG A 185 3.32 5.51 8.35
C ARG A 185 2.03 6.29 8.15
N LEU A 186 1.83 6.88 6.96
CA LEU A 186 0.60 7.60 6.63
C LEU A 186 -0.61 6.68 6.65
N ILE A 187 -0.48 5.48 6.10
CA ILE A 187 -1.59 4.53 6.05
C ILE A 187 -1.88 3.98 7.45
N LEU A 188 -0.89 3.33 8.08
CA LEU A 188 -1.09 2.55 9.30
C LEU A 188 -1.19 3.39 10.57
N LEU A 189 -0.58 4.58 10.62
CA LEU A 189 -0.52 5.37 11.86
C LEU A 189 -1.36 6.66 11.80
N ARG A 190 -1.83 7.05 10.62
CA ARG A 190 -2.59 8.30 10.42
C ARG A 190 -3.98 8.09 9.82
N TYR A 191 -4.10 7.32 8.73
CA TYR A 191 -5.37 7.19 8.00
C TYR A 191 -6.21 5.98 8.42
N GLU A 192 -5.62 4.85 8.79
CA GLU A 192 -6.36 3.62 9.14
C GLU A 192 -7.35 3.85 10.29
N ARG A 193 -6.98 4.60 11.33
CA ARG A 193 -7.90 4.98 12.42
C ARG A 193 -9.16 5.73 11.96
N LEU A 194 -9.12 6.42 10.82
CA LEU A 194 -10.30 7.14 10.32
C LEU A 194 -11.40 6.17 9.86
N TYR A 195 -11.00 4.95 9.45
CA TYR A 195 -11.87 3.93 8.88
C TYR A 195 -12.24 2.82 9.87
N SER A 196 -12.11 3.04 11.19
CA SER A 196 -12.43 2.03 12.20
C SER A 196 -13.89 1.53 12.11
N GLU A 197 -14.81 2.39 11.67
CA GLU A 197 -16.22 2.02 11.47
C GLU A 197 -16.46 1.19 10.19
N TRP A 198 -15.47 1.05 9.31
CA TRP A 198 -15.58 0.25 8.09
C TRP A 198 -15.11 -1.20 8.28
N GLY A 199 -14.40 -1.47 9.38
CA GLY A 199 -13.90 -2.79 9.75
C GLY A 199 -12.56 -2.70 10.48
N ASP A 200 -11.95 -3.86 10.70
CA ASP A 200 -10.73 -3.95 11.48
C ASP A 200 -9.52 -3.35 10.73
N GLY A 201 -8.59 -2.82 11.53
CA GLY A 201 -7.25 -2.38 11.12
C GLY A 201 -6.17 -3.28 11.71
N VAL A 202 -4.96 -3.21 11.14
CA VAL A 202 -3.85 -4.12 11.48
C VAL A 202 -2.85 -3.50 12.44
N CYS A 203 -2.98 -2.20 12.75
CA CYS A 203 -2.06 -1.49 13.61
C CYS A 203 -2.75 -0.67 14.72
N ALA A 204 -3.91 -1.13 15.16
CA ALA A 204 -4.70 -0.43 16.17
C ALA A 204 -3.97 -0.21 17.49
N GLU A 205 -3.08 -1.14 17.85
CA GLU A 205 -2.24 -1.07 19.04
C GLU A 205 -1.29 0.14 19.05
N ARG A 206 -0.98 0.74 17.90
CA ARG A 206 -0.10 1.92 17.81
C ARG A 206 -0.85 3.25 17.78
N TYR A 207 -2.19 3.27 17.86
CA TYR A 207 -2.97 4.52 17.96
C TYR A 207 -2.96 5.16 19.34
N VAL A 208 -2.57 4.41 20.36
CA VAL A 208 -2.76 4.77 21.79
C VAL A 208 -1.46 5.31 22.42
N LEU A 209 -0.59 5.95 21.64
CA LEU A 209 0.60 6.64 22.14
C LEU A 209 0.35 8.15 22.26
#